data_AF-A0A956JGI7-F1
#
_entry.id   AF-A0A956JGI7-F1
#
_cell.length_a   1.000
_cell.length_b   1.000
_cell.length_c   1.000
_cell.angle_alpha   90.00
_cell.angle_beta   90.00
_cell.angle_gamma   90.00
#
_symmetry.space_group_name_H-M   'P 1'
#
loop_
_entity.id
_entity.type
_entity.pdbx_description
1 polymer ?
#
loop_
_entity_poly.entity_id
_entity_poly.type
_entity_poly.pdbx_seq_one_letter_code
_entity_poly.pdbx_strand_id
1 'polypeptide(L)'
;MDEVDEVDAIPELLGAAARTTAWLSEQIDAGSFDRDPADVADHCRLPLHFLAAGELRRAHRALDRIAADFLLDDGDVRSSPSERSVDPFFEEHAAIAGAWVALAARKLGRFDVAGPTERYLERFFNPELGGFAGRRPYDRGEREVGV
;
A
#
# COMPACT_ATOMS: atom_id res chain seq x y z
N MET A 1 -9.00 -26.04 -29.89
CA MET A 1 -8.90 -24.96 -28.89
C MET A 1 -8.18 -25.61 -27.75
N ASP A 2 -6.85 -25.59 -27.83
CA ASP A 2 -6.00 -26.30 -26.88
C ASP A 2 -6.04 -25.53 -25.57
N GLU A 3 -6.51 -26.21 -24.52
CA GLU A 3 -6.25 -25.84 -23.13
C GLU A 3 -4.73 -25.77 -22.99
N VAL A 4 -4.19 -24.56 -22.93
CA VAL A 4 -2.81 -24.36 -22.48
C VAL A 4 -2.81 -24.80 -21.02
N ASP A 5 -2.21 -25.96 -20.75
CA ASP A 5 -2.15 -26.54 -19.43
C ASP A 5 -1.48 -25.52 -18.50
N GLU A 6 -2.16 -25.10 -17.44
CA GLU A 6 -1.81 -23.96 -16.57
C GLU A 6 -0.38 -24.09 -15.99
N VAL A 7 0.16 -25.31 -15.97
CA VAL A 7 1.49 -25.69 -15.52
C VAL A 7 2.61 -25.25 -16.49
N ASP A 8 2.35 -25.23 -17.80
CA ASP A 8 3.34 -24.87 -18.82
C ASP A 8 3.60 -23.36 -18.89
N ALA A 9 2.68 -22.54 -18.34
CA ALA A 9 2.81 -21.08 -18.29
C ALA A 9 3.70 -20.59 -17.12
N ILE A 10 3.97 -21.43 -16.11
CA ILE A 10 4.71 -21.02 -14.90
C ILE A 10 6.09 -20.43 -15.22
N PRO A 11 6.95 -21.05 -16.05
CA PRO A 11 8.26 -20.51 -16.37
C PRO A 11 8.19 -19.15 -17.09
N GLU A 12 7.19 -18.97 -17.96
CA GLU A 12 7.00 -17.70 -18.68
C GLU A 12 6.57 -16.59 -17.72
N LEU A 13 5.62 -16.87 -16.82
CA LEU A 13 5.17 -15.92 -15.79
C LEU A 13 6.30 -15.53 -14.84
N LEU A 14 7.12 -16.50 -14.42
CA LEU A 14 8.32 -16.22 -13.60
C LEU A 14 9.34 -15.37 -14.36
N GLY A 15 9.55 -15.65 -15.64
CA GLY A 15 10.41 -14.85 -16.50
C GLY A 15 9.89 -13.41 -16.67
N ALA A 16 8.59 -13.22 -16.83
CA ALA A 16 7.95 -11.90 -16.90
C ALA A 16 8.10 -11.13 -15.58
N ALA A 17 7.81 -11.77 -14.45
CA ALA A 17 7.97 -11.18 -13.12
C ALA A 17 9.41 -10.72 -12.88
N ALA A 18 10.40 -11.57 -13.20
CA ALA A 18 11.82 -11.24 -13.06
C ALA A 18 12.22 -10.01 -13.89
N ARG A 19 11.74 -9.90 -15.14
CA ARG A 19 12.00 -8.72 -15.98
C ARG A 19 11.37 -7.45 -15.42
N THR A 20 10.13 -7.53 -14.94
CA THR A 20 9.44 -6.39 -14.32
C THR A 20 10.17 -5.92 -13.06
N THR A 21 10.58 -6.84 -12.19
CA THR A 21 11.36 -6.50 -10.99
C THR A 21 12.71 -5.88 -11.35
N ALA A 22 13.42 -6.43 -12.34
CA ALA A 22 14.69 -5.89 -12.78
C ALA A 22 14.52 -4.46 -13.30
N TRP A 23 13.57 -4.23 -14.19
CA TRP A 23 13.26 -2.89 -14.70
C TRP A 23 12.88 -1.92 -13.58
N LEU A 24 11.99 -2.33 -12.65
CA LEU A 24 11.57 -1.47 -11.55
C LEU A 24 12.75 -1.14 -10.62
N SER A 25 13.64 -2.09 -10.39
CA SER A 25 14.85 -1.88 -9.58
C SER A 25 15.84 -0.89 -10.21
N GLU A 26 15.79 -0.69 -11.53
CA GLU A 26 16.55 0.35 -12.21
C GLU A 26 15.91 1.73 -12.06
N GLN A 27 14.59 1.79 -11.85
CA GLN A 27 13.85 3.06 -11.67
C GLN A 27 13.84 3.56 -10.22
N ILE A 28 14.11 2.67 -9.25
CA ILE A 28 13.98 2.95 -7.83
C ILE A 28 15.35 2.84 -7.16
N ASP A 29 15.88 3.99 -6.73
CA ASP A 29 17.05 4.00 -5.85
C ASP A 29 16.64 3.79 -4.39
N ALA A 30 17.42 2.99 -3.67
CA ALA A 30 17.26 2.75 -2.24
C ALA A 30 15.87 2.30 -1.75
N GLY A 31 14.94 1.88 -2.62
CA GLY A 31 13.58 1.46 -2.25
C GLY A 31 12.52 2.57 -2.35
N SER A 32 12.85 3.73 -2.93
CA SER A 32 11.93 4.85 -3.16
C SER A 32 12.05 5.36 -4.60
N PHE A 33 11.00 5.99 -5.11
CA PHE A 33 11.19 6.92 -6.22
C PHE A 33 11.81 8.19 -5.66
N ASP A 34 12.88 8.69 -6.29
CA ASP A 34 13.42 10.01 -5.99
C ASP A 34 12.66 11.04 -6.82
N ARG A 35 11.48 11.44 -6.31
CA ARG A 35 10.57 12.40 -6.94
C ARG A 35 10.31 13.56 -5.98
N ASP A 36 10.25 14.76 -6.53
CA ASP A 36 9.88 15.99 -5.82
C ASP A 36 8.77 16.73 -6.59
N PRO A 37 7.57 16.90 -6.01
CA PRO A 37 7.14 16.37 -4.72
C PRO A 37 6.96 14.84 -4.75
N ALA A 38 7.25 14.19 -3.62
CA ALA A 38 6.98 12.76 -3.46
C ALA A 38 5.50 12.54 -3.12
N ASP A 39 4.90 11.48 -3.66
CA ASP A 39 3.50 11.14 -3.42
C ASP A 39 3.33 9.71 -2.87
N VAL A 40 2.40 9.52 -1.95
CA VAL A 40 2.14 8.24 -1.31
C VAL A 40 1.68 7.16 -2.30
N ALA A 41 1.00 7.53 -3.39
CA ALA A 41 0.51 6.61 -4.41
C ALA A 41 1.66 5.85 -5.09
N ASP A 42 2.77 6.55 -5.33
CA ASP A 42 3.98 5.98 -5.92
C ASP A 42 4.66 4.97 -4.98
N HIS A 43 4.47 5.10 -3.66
CA HIS A 43 5.28 4.39 -2.66
C HIS A 43 4.54 3.26 -1.94
N CYS A 44 3.23 3.40 -1.70
CA CYS A 44 2.47 2.54 -0.78
C CYS A 44 2.48 1.05 -1.14
N ARG A 45 2.71 0.70 -2.42
CA ARG A 45 2.78 -0.70 -2.90
C ARG A 45 4.21 -1.24 -3.04
N LEU A 46 5.23 -0.39 -3.01
CA LEU A 46 6.63 -0.79 -3.22
C LEU A 46 7.11 -1.86 -2.23
N PRO A 47 6.79 -1.78 -0.92
CA PRO A 47 7.22 -2.81 0.02
C PRO A 47 6.74 -4.21 -0.34
N LEU A 48 5.48 -4.35 -0.80
CA LEU A 48 4.94 -5.64 -1.23
C LEU A 48 5.55 -6.12 -2.54
N HIS A 49 5.84 -5.20 -3.47
CA HIS A 49 6.51 -5.55 -4.72
C HIS A 49 7.91 -6.13 -4.43
N PHE A 50 8.72 -5.42 -3.64
CA PHE A 50 10.05 -5.90 -3.27
C PHE A 50 10.02 -7.18 -2.44
N LEU A 51 9.03 -7.32 -1.54
CA LEU A 51 8.84 -8.55 -0.80
C LEU A 51 8.53 -9.74 -1.73
N ALA A 52 7.62 -9.56 -2.70
CA ALA A 52 7.26 -10.59 -3.66
C ALA A 52 8.44 -10.99 -4.56
N ALA A 53 9.32 -10.04 -4.85
CA ALA A 53 10.57 -10.26 -5.58
C ALA A 53 11.70 -10.90 -4.74
N GLY A 54 11.50 -11.12 -3.44
CA GLY A 54 12.54 -11.63 -2.53
C GLY A 54 13.58 -10.59 -2.12
N GLU A 55 13.36 -9.31 -2.43
CA GLU A 55 14.29 -8.20 -2.16
C GLU A 55 14.07 -7.57 -0.79
N LEU A 56 14.21 -8.38 0.27
CA LEU A 56 13.88 -7.98 1.64
C LEU A 56 14.50 -6.65 2.08
N ARG A 57 15.77 -6.38 1.73
CA ARG A 57 16.43 -5.12 2.09
C ARG A 57 15.79 -3.91 1.42
N ARG A 58 15.33 -4.02 0.17
CA ARG A 58 14.63 -2.92 -0.50
C ARG A 58 13.22 -2.76 0.07
N ALA A 59 12.54 -3.85 0.39
CA ALA A 59 11.24 -3.82 1.03
C ALA A 59 11.27 -3.10 2.40
N HIS A 60 12.28 -3.38 3.24
CA HIS A 60 12.47 -2.68 4.51
C HIS A 60 12.76 -1.19 4.31
N ARG A 61 13.62 -0.82 3.35
CA ARG A 61 13.93 0.59 3.08
C ARG A 61 12.73 1.37 2.52
N ALA A 62 11.89 0.73 1.71
CA ALA A 62 10.65 1.32 1.25
C ALA A 62 9.73 1.65 2.44
N LEU A 63 9.64 0.76 3.44
CA LEU A 63 8.92 1.04 4.68
C LEU A 63 9.56 2.14 5.53
N ASP A 64 10.90 2.23 5.55
CA ASP A 64 11.59 3.32 6.25
C ASP A 64 11.26 4.68 5.64
N ARG A 65 11.24 4.78 4.30
CA ARG A 65 10.78 5.98 3.59
C ARG A 65 9.33 6.30 3.92
N ILE A 66 8.43 5.31 3.84
CA ILE A 66 7.02 5.51 4.15
C ILE A 66 6.83 6.01 5.59
N ALA A 67 7.54 5.42 6.55
CA ALA A 67 7.49 5.84 7.94
C ALA A 67 8.01 7.26 8.15
N ALA A 68 9.03 7.67 7.39
CA ALA A 68 9.64 8.99 7.52
C ALA A 68 8.81 10.11 6.87
N ASP A 69 8.20 9.84 5.71
CA ASP A 69 7.62 10.90 4.87
C ASP A 69 6.10 10.88 4.79
N PHE A 70 5.46 9.73 5.00
CA PHE A 70 4.02 9.57 4.73
C PHE A 70 3.19 9.11 5.93
N LEU A 71 3.80 8.47 6.93
CA LEU A 71 3.11 8.04 8.14
C LEU A 71 2.94 9.22 9.10
N LEU A 72 1.69 9.59 9.36
CA LEU A 72 1.34 10.65 10.30
C LEU A 72 1.28 10.12 11.74
N ASP A 73 1.32 11.03 12.71
CA ASP A 73 1.29 10.71 14.15
C ASP A 73 0.04 9.93 14.58
N ASP A 74 -1.09 10.10 13.87
CA ASP A 74 -2.34 9.40 14.14
C ASP A 74 -2.43 8.02 13.46
N GLY A 75 -1.42 7.64 12.69
CA GLY A 75 -1.32 6.39 11.94
C GLY A 75 -1.86 6.45 10.51
N ASP A 76 -2.41 7.58 10.05
CA ASP A 76 -2.79 7.74 8.64
C ASP A 76 -1.55 7.76 7.73
N VAL A 77 -1.72 7.36 6.48
CA VAL A 77 -0.65 7.29 5.49
C VAL A 77 -1.03 8.18 4.30
N ARG A 78 -0.37 9.33 4.17
CA ARG A 78 -0.73 10.43 3.25
C ARG A 78 0.52 11.15 2.72
N SER A 79 0.41 11.79 1.55
CA SER A 79 1.49 12.62 0.98
C SER A 79 1.84 13.84 1.86
N SER A 80 0.86 14.41 2.57
CA SER A 80 1.08 15.43 3.59
C SER A 80 -0.08 15.50 4.59
N PRO A 81 0.01 16.30 5.68
CA PRO A 81 -1.11 16.48 6.60
C PRO A 81 -2.37 17.06 5.95
N SER A 82 -2.22 17.90 4.92
CA SER A 82 -3.35 18.55 4.22
C SER A 82 -3.78 17.84 2.94
N GLU A 83 -2.97 16.91 2.41
CA GLU A 83 -3.21 16.26 1.13
C GLU A 83 -2.96 14.75 1.25
N ARG A 84 -3.95 13.93 0.87
CA ARG A 84 -3.77 12.47 0.91
C ARG A 84 -2.85 11.98 -0.17
N SER A 85 -3.09 12.44 -1.38
CA SER A 85 -2.38 12.07 -2.59
C SER A 85 -2.75 13.09 -3.66
N VAL A 86 -1.84 13.32 -4.61
CA VAL A 86 -2.18 14.03 -5.84
C VAL A 86 -3.06 13.18 -6.77
N ASP A 87 -3.09 11.85 -6.57
CA ASP A 87 -3.99 10.93 -7.26
C ASP A 87 -5.39 10.95 -6.60
N PRO A 88 -6.43 11.41 -7.32
CA PRO A 88 -7.80 11.49 -6.80
C PRO A 88 -8.36 10.14 -6.32
N PHE A 89 -7.86 9.01 -6.84
CA PHE A 89 -8.28 7.69 -6.40
C PHE A 89 -8.13 7.50 -4.89
N PHE A 90 -7.04 8.03 -4.31
CA PHE A 90 -6.78 7.88 -2.89
C PHE A 90 -7.66 8.79 -2.02
N GLU A 91 -8.26 9.83 -2.58
CA GLU A 91 -9.24 10.66 -1.86
C GLU A 91 -10.61 9.95 -1.78
N GLU A 92 -10.97 9.18 -2.81
CA GLU A 92 -12.18 8.34 -2.80
C GLU A 92 -12.01 7.05 -1.98
N HIS A 93 -10.76 6.59 -1.86
CA HIS A 93 -10.39 5.35 -1.18
C HIS A 93 -9.35 5.61 -0.08
N ALA A 94 -9.68 6.44 0.90
CA ALA A 94 -8.75 6.94 1.91
C ALA A 94 -8.01 5.84 2.71
N ALA A 95 -8.63 4.68 2.90
CA ALA A 95 -8.02 3.55 3.61
C ALA A 95 -6.96 2.80 2.78
N ILE A 96 -6.91 2.97 1.44
CA ILE A 96 -6.22 2.01 0.57
C ILE A 96 -4.70 2.10 0.66
N ALA A 97 -4.13 3.31 0.79
CA ALA A 97 -2.69 3.48 1.00
C ALA A 97 -2.26 2.80 2.31
N GLY A 98 -2.94 3.14 3.40
CA GLY A 98 -2.70 2.54 4.72
C GLY A 98 -2.85 1.03 4.70
N ALA A 99 -3.87 0.48 4.00
CA ALA A 99 -4.08 -0.96 3.91
C ALA A 99 -2.92 -1.70 3.23
N TRP A 100 -2.38 -1.16 2.12
CA TRP A 100 -1.21 -1.73 1.47
C TRP A 100 0.03 -1.69 2.36
N VAL A 101 0.26 -0.56 3.03
CA VAL A 101 1.39 -0.36 3.94
C VAL A 101 1.30 -1.27 5.16
N ALA A 102 0.15 -1.33 5.83
CA ALA A 102 -0.09 -2.21 6.97
C ALA A 102 0.13 -3.68 6.61
N LEU A 103 -0.41 -4.13 5.47
CA LEU A 103 -0.23 -5.49 4.99
C LEU A 103 1.26 -5.82 4.76
N ALA A 104 2.00 -4.92 4.12
CA ALA A 104 3.41 -5.11 3.86
C ALA A 104 4.23 -5.14 5.16
N ALA A 105 4.00 -4.16 6.03
CA ALA A 105 4.68 -3.99 7.30
C ALA A 105 4.45 -5.21 8.21
N ARG A 106 3.23 -5.72 8.28
CA ARG A 106 2.91 -6.97 9.00
C ARG A 106 3.70 -8.15 8.46
N LYS A 107 3.72 -8.36 7.13
CA LYS A 107 4.46 -9.46 6.50
C LYS A 107 5.98 -9.38 6.74
N LEU A 108 6.52 -8.17 6.88
CA LEU A 108 7.94 -7.91 7.13
C LEU A 108 8.30 -7.79 8.63
N GLY A 109 7.34 -7.93 9.54
CA GLY A 109 7.56 -7.79 10.99
C GLY A 109 7.85 -6.36 11.47
N ARG A 110 7.49 -5.34 10.69
CA ARG A 110 7.66 -3.91 10.99
C ARG A 110 6.47 -3.35 11.78
N PHE A 111 6.34 -3.80 13.02
CA PHE A 111 5.22 -3.42 13.89
C PHE A 111 5.22 -1.95 14.32
N ASP A 112 6.37 -1.28 14.22
CA ASP A 112 6.52 0.16 14.34
C ASP A 112 5.67 0.92 13.31
N VAL A 113 5.51 0.36 12.10
CA VAL A 113 4.65 0.90 11.03
C VAL A 113 3.27 0.24 11.06
N ALA A 114 3.20 -1.09 11.13
CA ALA A 114 1.93 -1.81 11.04
C ALA A 114 0.95 -1.43 12.17
N GLY A 115 1.42 -1.33 13.40
CA GLY A 115 0.57 -1.10 14.57
C GLY A 115 -0.21 0.23 14.52
N PRO A 116 0.47 1.38 14.34
CA PRO A 116 -0.21 2.66 14.18
C PRO A 116 -1.18 2.67 12.98
N THR A 117 -0.75 2.19 11.82
CA THR A 117 -1.58 2.19 10.61
C THR A 117 -2.82 1.32 10.78
N GLU A 118 -2.71 0.14 11.38
CA GLU A 118 -3.85 -0.74 11.63
C GLU A 118 -4.87 -0.11 12.58
N ARG A 119 -4.42 0.53 13.66
CA ARG A 119 -5.31 1.26 14.57
C ARG A 119 -6.05 2.41 13.88
N TYR A 120 -5.40 3.08 12.93
CA TYR A 120 -6.07 4.09 12.12
C TYR A 120 -7.14 3.46 11.21
N LEU A 121 -6.80 2.35 10.54
CA LEU A 121 -7.72 1.63 9.64
C LEU A 121 -8.93 1.02 10.34
N GLU A 122 -8.81 0.62 11.61
CA GLU A 122 -9.95 0.13 12.42
C GLU A 122 -11.10 1.13 12.46
N ARG A 123 -10.81 2.44 12.34
CA ARG A 123 -11.83 3.51 12.33
C ARG A 123 -12.72 3.46 11.08
N PHE A 124 -12.31 2.77 10.02
CA PHE A 124 -13.12 2.59 8.81
C PHE A 124 -14.12 1.43 8.94
N PHE A 125 -13.98 0.56 9.94
CA PHE A 125 -14.89 -0.56 10.12
C PHE A 125 -16.27 -0.07 10.60
N ASN A 126 -17.31 -0.40 9.83
CA ASN A 126 -18.70 -0.20 10.21
C ASN A 126 -19.23 -1.51 10.84
N PRO A 127 -19.48 -1.55 12.16
CA PRO A 127 -19.93 -2.75 12.85
C PRO A 127 -21.38 -3.12 12.52
N GLU A 128 -22.21 -2.19 12.03
CA GLU A 128 -23.59 -2.46 11.66
C GLU A 128 -23.69 -3.20 10.33
N LEU A 129 -22.84 -2.84 9.37
CA LEU A 129 -22.80 -3.45 8.03
C LEU A 129 -21.79 -4.61 7.93
N GLY A 130 -20.88 -4.76 8.89
CA GLY A 130 -19.81 -5.76 8.86
C GLY A 130 -18.77 -5.50 7.77
N GLY A 131 -18.66 -4.26 7.30
CA GLY A 131 -17.80 -3.85 6.20
C GLY A 131 -16.94 -2.63 6.54
N PHE A 132 -16.18 -2.13 5.56
CA PHE A 132 -15.32 -0.96 5.73
C PHE A 132 -15.81 0.19 4.85
N ALA A 133 -15.82 1.41 5.40
CA ALA A 133 -16.04 2.62 4.63
C ALA A 133 -14.87 2.85 3.66
N GLY A 134 -15.17 3.40 2.48
CA GLY A 134 -14.15 3.66 1.45
C GLY A 134 -13.49 5.03 1.60
N ARG A 135 -14.29 6.07 1.81
CA ARG A 135 -13.87 7.47 1.65
C ARG A 135 -13.33 8.12 2.92
N ARG A 136 -13.86 7.73 4.07
CA ARG A 136 -13.49 8.32 5.37
C ARG A 136 -13.77 7.34 6.51
N PRO A 137 -13.18 7.54 7.70
CA PRO A 137 -13.55 6.78 8.89
C PRO A 137 -15.06 6.78 9.14
N TYR A 138 -15.55 5.68 9.70
CA TYR A 138 -16.94 5.55 10.10
C TYR A 138 -17.19 6.37 11.37
N ASP A 139 -17.98 7.44 11.24
CA ASP A 139 -18.46 8.21 12.38
C ASP A 139 -19.67 7.52 13.00
N ARG A 140 -19.54 7.10 14.27
CA ARG A 140 -20.62 6.46 15.03
C ARG A 140 -21.76 7.45 15.25
N GLY A 141 -22.70 7.51 14.32
CA GLY A 141 -23.85 8.42 14.35
C GLY A 141 -24.32 8.90 12.98
N GLU A 142 -23.50 8.74 11.94
CA GLU A 142 -23.90 9.11 10.59
C GLU A 142 -24.42 7.87 9.85
N ARG A 143 -25.74 7.77 9.78
CA ARG A 143 -26.38 6.94 8.76
C ARG A 143 -25.98 7.54 7.42
N GLU A 144 -25.07 6.93 6.68
CA GLU A 144 -24.97 7.21 5.25
C GLU A 144 -26.30 6.80 4.62
N VAL A 145 -27.13 7.81 4.35
CA VAL A 145 -28.38 7.68 3.63
C VAL A 145 -28.03 7.50 2.16
N GLY A 146 -28.13 6.26 1.67
CA GLY A 146 -28.48 5.93 0.29
C GLY A 146 -27.44 6.21 -0.80
N VAL A 147 -27.16 5.15 -1.58
CA VAL A 147 -26.86 5.27 -3.01
C VAL A 147 -28.16 5.56 -3.75
#